data_AF-A0AAE4J6R0-F1
#
_entry.id   AF-A0AAE4J6R0-F1
#
_cell.length_a   1.000
_cell.length_b   1.000
_cell.length_c   1.000
_cell.angle_alpha   90.00
_cell.angle_beta   90.00
_cell.angle_gamma   90.00
#
_symmetry.space_group_name_H-M   'P 1'
#
loop_
_entity.id
_entity.type
_entity.pdbx_description
1 polymer ?
#
loop_
_entity_poly.entity_id
_entity_poly.type
_entity_poly.pdbx_seq_one_letter_code
_entity_poly.pdbx_strand_id
1 'polypeptide(L)'
;LTLRAAQGFIDSIFTLMNVPLRCPDYTSVSKRAKSVNVSFKTPTRGEIAHLVIDSTGLKVFGEGEWKVKKHGQERRRIWRKLHLAVDSNTHEIICADLSLNNVTDSEAFPGLIRQTHRKI
;
A
#
# COMPACT_ATOMS: atom_id res chain seq x y z
N LEU A 1 -9.44 2.95 -10.99
CA LEU A 1 -10.70 2.15 -11.02
C LEU A 1 -11.01 1.50 -9.68
N THR A 2 -10.02 1.10 -8.88
CA THR A 2 -10.19 0.43 -7.58
C THR A 2 -11.21 1.08 -6.64
N LEU A 3 -11.17 2.39 -6.44
CA LEU A 3 -12.14 3.08 -5.56
C LEU A 3 -13.59 3.08 -6.10
N ARG A 4 -13.77 3.03 -7.43
CA ARG A 4 -15.11 2.89 -8.02
C ARG A 4 -15.63 1.45 -7.87
N ALA A 5 -14.74 0.47 -7.98
CA ALA A 5 -15.09 -0.92 -7.68
C ALA A 5 -15.46 -1.10 -6.19
N ALA A 6 -14.70 -0.49 -5.29
CA ALA A 6 -15.01 -0.49 -3.85
C ALA A 6 -16.37 0.14 -3.54
N GLN A 7 -16.72 1.26 -4.21
CA GLN A 7 -18.04 1.87 -4.09
C GLN A 7 -19.16 0.87 -4.44
N GLY A 8 -19.07 0.25 -5.62
CA GLY A 8 -20.06 -0.74 -6.06
C GLY A 8 -20.11 -1.99 -5.15
N PHE A 9 -18.97 -2.43 -4.64
CA PHE A 9 -18.91 -3.54 -3.69
C PHE A 9 -19.63 -3.21 -2.38
N ILE A 10 -19.38 -2.03 -1.79
CA ILE A 10 -20.05 -1.61 -0.56
C ILE A 10 -21.57 -1.45 -0.79
N ASP A 11 -21.99 -0.88 -1.92
CA ASP A 11 -23.40 -0.78 -2.28
C ASP A 11 -24.06 -2.17 -2.40
N SER A 12 -23.35 -3.17 -2.93
CA SER A 12 -23.85 -4.55 -2.99
C SER A 12 -24.05 -5.16 -1.59
N ILE A 13 -23.20 -4.83 -0.62
CA ILE A 13 -23.34 -5.27 0.77
C ILE A 13 -24.57 -4.63 1.41
N PHE A 14 -24.77 -3.32 1.24
CA PHE A 14 -25.95 -2.64 1.79
C PHE A 14 -27.25 -3.21 1.24
N THR A 15 -27.25 -3.55 -0.06
CA THR A 15 -28.39 -4.23 -0.70
C THR A 15 -28.63 -5.61 -0.09
N LEU A 16 -27.58 -6.41 0.09
CA LEU A 16 -27.67 -7.75 0.69
C LEU A 16 -28.16 -7.71 2.15
N MET A 17 -27.75 -6.69 2.90
CA MET A 17 -28.18 -6.48 4.29
C MET A 17 -29.56 -5.82 4.41
N ASN A 18 -30.20 -5.44 3.29
CA ASN A 18 -31.47 -4.71 3.24
C ASN A 18 -31.44 -3.41 4.08
N VAL A 19 -30.34 -2.66 4.00
CA VAL A 19 -30.18 -1.39 4.73
C VAL A 19 -30.28 -0.22 3.74
N PRO A 20 -31.05 0.85 4.04
CA PRO A 20 -31.23 1.98 3.13
C PRO A 20 -30.05 2.97 3.17
N LEU A 21 -28.83 2.45 3.02
CA LEU A 21 -27.60 3.23 2.95
C LEU A 21 -27.02 3.21 1.53
N ARG A 22 -26.23 4.23 1.20
CA ARG A 22 -25.44 4.29 -0.03
C ARG A 22 -23.98 4.55 0.31
N CYS A 23 -23.08 3.91 -0.43
CA CYS A 23 -21.65 4.13 -0.29
C CYS A 23 -21.32 5.58 -0.66
N PRO A 24 -20.44 6.27 0.10
CA PRO A 24 -19.84 7.52 -0.35
C PRO A 24 -19.19 7.36 -1.73
N ASP A 25 -19.25 8.41 -2.55
CA ASP A 25 -18.65 8.36 -3.88
C ASP A 25 -17.12 8.20 -3.81
N TYR A 26 -16.53 7.62 -4.86
CA TYR A 26 -15.08 7.36 -4.91
C TYR A 26 -14.21 8.60 -4.66
N THR A 27 -14.70 9.82 -4.96
CA THR A 27 -13.97 11.08 -4.68
C THR A 27 -13.95 11.36 -3.19
N SER A 28 -15.09 11.18 -2.52
CA SER A 28 -15.20 11.30 -1.06
C SER A 28 -14.30 10.30 -0.34
N VAL A 29 -14.29 9.04 -0.78
CA VAL A 29 -13.39 8.00 -0.26
C VAL A 29 -11.92 8.40 -0.47
N SER A 30 -11.55 8.83 -1.68
CA SER A 30 -10.18 9.26 -2.01
C SER A 30 -9.70 10.42 -1.15
N LYS A 31 -10.54 11.44 -0.96
CA LYS A 31 -10.21 12.61 -0.11
C LYS A 31 -10.02 12.20 1.35
N ARG A 32 -10.89 11.32 1.86
CA ARG A 32 -10.82 10.86 3.25
C ARG A 32 -9.66 9.88 3.48
N ALA A 33 -9.26 9.12 2.47
CA ALA A 33 -8.08 8.24 2.53
C ALA A 33 -6.79 8.98 2.90
N LYS A 34 -6.71 10.29 2.63
CA LYS A 34 -5.57 11.14 3.02
C LYS A 34 -5.42 11.32 4.53
N SER A 35 -6.52 11.35 5.28
CA SER A 35 -6.52 11.71 6.71
C SER A 35 -6.99 10.58 7.63
N VAL A 36 -7.58 9.52 7.07
CA VAL A 36 -8.01 8.36 7.85
C VAL A 36 -6.78 7.64 8.39
N ASN A 37 -6.71 7.51 9.72
CA ASN A 37 -5.70 6.70 10.36
C ASN A 37 -6.19 5.24 10.37
N VAL A 38 -5.62 4.40 9.50
CA VAL A 38 -5.94 2.97 9.46
C VAL A 38 -4.83 2.23 10.19
N SER A 39 -5.19 1.57 11.30
CA SER A 39 -4.26 0.71 12.01
C SER A 39 -4.25 -0.66 11.35
N PHE A 40 -3.22 -0.93 10.54
CA PHE A 40 -2.95 -2.26 10.00
C PHE A 40 -2.25 -3.10 11.07
N LYS A 41 -2.99 -3.54 12.11
CA LYS A 41 -2.45 -4.49 13.08
C LYS A 41 -2.65 -5.89 12.52
N THR A 42 -1.56 -6.54 12.11
CA THR A 42 -1.58 -7.99 11.90
C THR A 42 -1.78 -8.68 13.24
N PRO A 43 -2.65 -9.70 13.33
CA PRO A 43 -2.71 -10.56 14.50
C PRO A 43 -1.30 -11.09 14.82
N THR A 44 -0.85 -10.96 16.07
CA THR A 44 0.46 -11.45 16.47
C THR A 44 0.43 -12.98 16.57
N ARG A 45 1.08 -13.68 15.63
CA ARG A 45 1.19 -15.15 15.63
C ARG A 45 2.46 -15.67 16.34
N GLY A 46 2.82 -15.05 17.47
CA GLY A 46 4.04 -15.40 18.21
C GLY A 46 5.33 -14.80 17.63
N GLU A 47 6.46 -15.43 17.90
CA GLU A 47 7.81 -15.00 17.46
C GLU A 47 8.02 -15.21 15.95
N ILE A 48 8.82 -14.35 15.31
CA ILE A 48 9.17 -14.45 13.89
C ILE A 48 10.53 -15.14 13.78
N ALA A 49 10.57 -16.39 13.28
CA ALA A 49 11.83 -17.11 13.13
C ALA A 49 12.69 -16.58 11.97
N HIS A 50 12.04 -16.22 10.86
CA HIS A 50 12.71 -15.73 9.66
C HIS A 50 11.92 -14.58 9.05
N LEU A 51 12.58 -13.43 8.91
CA LEU A 51 12.03 -12.24 8.27
C LEU A 51 12.69 -12.06 6.90
N VAL A 52 11.89 -12.05 5.86
CA VAL A 52 12.32 -11.82 4.47
C VAL A 52 12.08 -10.36 4.14
N ILE A 53 13.07 -9.69 3.56
CA ILE A 53 13.00 -8.27 3.20
C ILE A 53 13.30 -8.12 1.73
N ASP A 54 12.44 -7.37 1.05
CA ASP A 54 12.62 -6.99 -0.36
C ASP A 54 12.03 -5.60 -0.60
N SER A 55 12.48 -4.93 -1.65
CA SER A 55 11.90 -3.66 -2.07
C SER A 55 11.42 -3.65 -3.50
N THR A 56 10.38 -2.86 -3.73
CA THR A 56 9.82 -2.66 -5.06
C THR A 56 9.70 -1.18 -5.41
N GLY A 57 9.91 -0.88 -6.70
CA GLY A 57 9.77 0.47 -7.24
C GLY A 57 8.31 0.84 -7.46
N LEU A 58 7.86 1.91 -6.82
CA LEU A 58 6.53 2.48 -7.00
C LEU A 58 6.58 3.75 -7.84
N LYS A 59 5.90 3.76 -8.98
CA LYS A 59 5.71 5.00 -9.75
C LYS A 59 4.61 5.85 -9.11
N VAL A 60 5.01 6.93 -8.45
CA VAL A 60 4.09 7.84 -7.75
C VAL A 60 3.47 8.84 -8.71
N PHE A 61 4.28 9.40 -9.61
CA PHE A 61 3.82 10.38 -10.59
C PHE A 61 4.54 10.22 -11.92
N GLY A 62 3.90 10.70 -12.98
CA GLY A 62 4.47 10.79 -14.31
C GLY A 62 3.80 9.87 -15.32
N GLU A 63 4.18 10.08 -16.57
CA GLU A 63 3.43 9.62 -17.71
C GLU A 63 3.42 8.09 -17.81
N GLY A 64 2.26 7.55 -18.19
CA GLY A 64 2.10 6.14 -18.51
C GLY A 64 3.01 5.74 -19.66
N GLU A 65 3.38 4.47 -19.72
CA GLU A 65 4.22 3.94 -20.80
C GLU A 65 3.56 4.14 -22.17
N TRP A 66 2.26 3.94 -22.24
CA TRP A 66 1.49 4.19 -23.46
C TRP A 66 1.57 5.65 -23.92
N LYS A 67 1.36 6.62 -23.01
CA LYS A 67 1.45 8.06 -23.35
C LYS A 67 2.84 8.37 -23.90
N VAL A 68 3.89 7.94 -23.21
CA VAL A 68 5.28 8.18 -23.63
C VAL A 68 5.57 7.56 -24.99
N LYS A 69 5.09 6.33 -25.24
CA LYS A 69 5.29 5.64 -26.52
C LYS A 69 4.55 6.31 -27.68
N LYS A 70 3.38 6.89 -27.42
CA LYS A 70 2.52 7.49 -28.46
C LYS A 70 2.78 8.96 -28.73
N HIS A 71 3.12 9.71 -27.69
CA HIS A 71 3.18 11.18 -27.74
C HIS A 71 4.51 11.75 -27.26
N GLY A 72 5.49 10.89 -26.97
CA GLY A 72 6.75 11.31 -26.37
C GLY A 72 6.61 11.61 -24.87
N GLN A 73 7.74 11.89 -24.24
CA GLN A 73 7.81 12.21 -22.82
C GLN A 73 7.77 13.73 -22.64
N GLU A 74 6.77 14.23 -21.92
CA GLU A 74 6.68 15.66 -21.56
C GLU A 74 6.99 15.90 -20.08
N ARG A 75 6.67 14.92 -19.21
CA ARG A 75 6.85 15.04 -17.75
C ARG A 75 7.73 13.93 -17.19
N ARG A 76 8.61 14.31 -16.25
CA ARG A 76 9.48 13.36 -15.54
C ARG A 76 8.66 12.42 -14.64
N ARG A 77 9.03 11.13 -14.66
CA ARG A 77 8.49 10.12 -13.72
C ARG A 77 9.18 10.24 -12.37
N ILE A 78 8.39 10.16 -11.30
CA ILE A 78 8.87 10.13 -9.92
C ILE A 78 8.59 8.73 -9.37
N TRP A 79 9.67 8.07 -8.97
CA TRP A 79 9.64 6.75 -8.35
C TRP A 79 9.98 6.86 -6.87
N ARG A 80 9.38 5.98 -6.07
CA ARG A 80 9.72 5.72 -4.67
C ARG A 80 10.04 4.24 -4.52
N LYS A 81 10.75 3.88 -3.46
CA LYS A 81 10.95 2.48 -3.09
C LYS A 81 10.05 2.15 -1.91
N LEU A 82 9.29 1.07 -2.05
CA LEU A 82 8.55 0.46 -0.96
C LEU A 82 9.34 -0.74 -0.47
N HIS A 83 9.85 -0.67 0.75
CA HIS A 83 10.52 -1.76 1.43
C HIS A 83 9.48 -2.54 2.24
N LEU A 84 9.43 -3.85 2.07
CA LEU A 84 8.50 -4.73 2.78
C LEU A 84 9.30 -5.76 3.58
N ALA A 85 8.90 -5.95 4.83
CA ALA A 85 9.37 -7.05 5.66
C ALA A 85 8.23 -8.04 5.87
N VAL A 86 8.46 -9.30 5.53
CA VAL A 86 7.46 -10.36 5.50
C VAL A 86 7.92 -11.54 6.35
N ASP A 87 7.01 -12.07 7.18
CA ASP A 87 7.22 -13.33 7.90
C ASP A 87 7.21 -14.48 6.88
N SER A 88 8.30 -15.24 6.77
CA SER A 88 8.42 -16.30 5.75
C SER A 88 7.44 -17.45 5.95
N ASN A 89 6.92 -17.64 7.16
CA ASN A 89 6.04 -18.75 7.48
C ASN A 89 4.57 -18.38 7.24
N THR A 90 4.18 -17.16 7.60
CA THR A 90 2.77 -16.73 7.52
C THR A 90 2.48 -15.90 6.28
N HIS A 91 3.52 -15.42 5.60
CA HIS A 91 3.46 -14.46 4.50
C HIS A 91 2.79 -13.12 4.88
N GLU A 92 2.71 -12.81 6.18
CA GLU A 92 2.17 -11.55 6.66
C GLU A 92 3.21 -10.45 6.51
N ILE A 93 2.77 -9.29 6.01
CA ILE A 93 3.60 -8.07 5.99
C ILE A 93 3.68 -7.55 7.42
N ILE A 94 4.90 -7.54 7.97
CA ILE A 94 5.18 -7.13 9.35
C ILE A 94 5.53 -5.64 9.43
N CYS A 95 6.32 -5.16 8.47
CA CYS A 95 6.72 -3.75 8.38
C CYS A 95 6.70 -3.30 6.92
N ALA A 96 6.43 -2.02 6.72
CA ALA A 96 6.51 -1.40 5.41
C ALA A 96 7.07 0.02 5.57
N ASP A 97 8.04 0.39 4.73
CA ASP A 97 8.59 1.74 4.72
C ASP A 97 8.73 2.27 3.29
N LEU A 98 8.53 3.58 3.12
CA LEU A 98 8.55 4.24 1.82
C LEU A 98 9.68 5.27 1.77
N SER A 99 10.62 5.07 0.85
CA SER A 99 11.82 5.88 0.73
C SER A 99 11.97 6.52 -0.66
N LEU A 100 13.01 7.34 -0.82
CA LEU A 100 13.44 7.84 -2.13
C LEU A 100 14.06 6.70 -2.96
N ASN A 101 14.03 6.84 -4.29
CA ASN A 101 14.46 5.77 -5.20
C ASN A 101 15.95 5.40 -5.09
N ASN A 102 16.78 6.26 -4.50
CA ASN A 102 18.21 6.02 -4.32
C ASN A 102 18.56 5.29 -3.02
N VAL A 103 17.60 5.06 -2.12
CA VAL A 103 17.83 4.37 -0.84
C VAL A 103 17.91 2.86 -1.08
N THR A 104 18.92 2.21 -0.51
CA THR A 104 19.09 0.75 -0.54
C THR A 104 18.34 0.07 0.61
N ASP A 105 18.12 -1.24 0.50
CA ASP A 105 17.46 -2.01 1.56
C ASP A 105 18.25 -2.00 2.86
N SER A 106 19.58 -2.06 2.78
CA SER A 106 20.46 -1.97 3.95
C SER A 106 20.35 -0.63 4.68
N GLU A 107 20.15 0.47 3.94
CA GLU A 107 19.96 1.80 4.53
C GLU A 107 18.57 1.95 5.17
N ALA A 108 17.52 1.39 4.56
CA ALA A 108 16.16 1.43 5.08
C ALA A 108 15.94 0.47 6.27
N PHE A 109 16.72 -0.61 6.34
CA PHE A 109 16.52 -1.71 7.29
C PHE A 109 16.35 -1.29 8.76
N PRO A 110 17.20 -0.42 9.35
CA PRO A 110 17.03 -0.02 10.74
C PRO A 110 15.71 0.72 11.00
N GLY A 111 15.25 1.54 10.03
CA GLY A 111 13.97 2.24 10.11
C GLY A 111 12.78 1.31 9.97
N LEU A 112 12.89 0.35 9.05
CA LEU A 112 11.87 -0.67 8.79
C LEU A 112 11.66 -1.57 10.01
N ILE A 113 12.73 -2.12 10.58
CA ILE A 113 12.63 -3.11 11.66
C ILE A 113 12.11 -2.54 12.98
N ARG A 114 12.37 -1.25 13.26
CA ARG A 114 11.86 -0.58 14.48
C ARG A 114 10.33 -0.50 14.53
N GLN A 115 9.65 -0.73 13.41
CA GLN A 115 8.20 -0.76 13.34
C GLN A 115 7.62 -2.10 13.82
N THR A 116 8.44 -3.14 13.97
CA THR A 116 7.95 -4.44 14.44
C THR A 116 7.50 -4.35 15.90
N HIS A 117 6.33 -4.91 16.16
CA HIS A 117 5.83 -5.13 17.52
C HIS A 117 5.96 -6.60 17.96
N ARG A 118 6.50 -7.46 17.07
CA ARG A 118 6.75 -8.88 17.35
C ARG A 118 8.24 -9.06 17.65
N LYS A 119 8.53 -10.02 18.54
CA LYS A 119 9.89 -10.49 18.76
C LYS A 119 10.36 -11.22 17.49
N ILE A 120 11.57 -10.90 17.06
CA ILE A 120 12.27 -11.45 15.89
C ILE A 120 13.55 -12.09 16.42
#